data_AF-A0A833LIU1-F1
#
_entry.id   AF-A0A833LIU1-F1
#
_cell.length_a   1.000
_cell.length_b   1.000
_cell.length_c   1.000
_cell.angle_alpha   90.00
_cell.angle_beta   90.00
_cell.angle_gamma   90.00
#
_symmetry.space_group_name_H-M   'P 1'
#
loop_
_entity.id
_entity.type
_entity.pdbx_description
1 polymer ?
#
loop_
_entity_poly.entity_id
_entity_poly.type
_entity_poly.pdbx_seq_one_letter_code
_entity_poly.pdbx_strand_id
1 'polypeptide(L)'
;HLQDATPLTLGQEISGWAAQLAHGEALTAAAGGAITPEAKAAFDRALTLEPKNLRARFLMAAALAQEGSRDEAVAAFSAILVDLPEASPWRPTITQALADLGGTPPPGPTAEEIDAAGLISDKDRAEMIGEMVSGLDRRLRENPDDPEGWQRLVRSYVVLERPDEAADALARGIDALGRGSEAAAELQAFAAGLGVEAKE
;
A
#
# COMPACT_ATOMS: atom_id res chain seq x y z
N HIS A 1 22.89 -30.92 -44.99
CA HIS A 1 23.00 -30.27 -43.68
C HIS A 1 22.99 -28.77 -43.94
N LEU A 2 21.84 -28.15 -43.79
CA LEU A 2 21.63 -26.70 -43.71
C LEU A 2 20.45 -26.55 -42.77
N GLN A 3 20.78 -26.09 -41.56
CA GLN A 3 19.86 -25.62 -40.54
C GLN A 3 19.17 -24.35 -41.05
N ASP A 4 18.15 -23.93 -40.29
CA ASP A 4 17.51 -22.61 -40.32
C ASP A 4 16.34 -22.43 -41.28
N ALA A 5 15.14 -22.76 -40.78
CA ALA A 5 14.22 -21.71 -40.33
C ALA A 5 12.97 -22.38 -39.74
N THR A 6 12.95 -22.56 -38.42
CA THR A 6 11.68 -22.67 -37.69
C THR A 6 11.01 -21.30 -37.82
N PRO A 7 9.81 -21.17 -38.42
CA PRO A 7 9.04 -19.97 -38.21
C PRO A 7 8.61 -20.02 -36.76
N LEU A 8 9.28 -19.22 -35.94
CA LEU A 8 8.84 -18.77 -34.63
C LEU A 8 7.31 -18.60 -34.71
N THR A 9 6.58 -19.43 -33.96
CA THR A 9 5.15 -19.30 -33.69
C THR A 9 4.94 -18.00 -32.90
N LEU A 10 4.99 -16.89 -33.64
CA LEU A 10 4.48 -15.56 -33.33
C LEU A 10 3.27 -15.68 -32.40
N GLY A 11 3.21 -14.92 -31.29
CA GLY A 11 2.23 -15.06 -30.20
C GLY A 11 0.76 -15.19 -30.60
N GLN A 12 0.32 -16.41 -30.92
CA GLN A 12 -0.94 -16.71 -31.64
C GLN A 12 -1.65 -17.98 -31.14
N GLU A 13 -1.38 -18.46 -29.93
CA GLU A 13 -2.48 -18.96 -29.13
C GLU A 13 -2.85 -17.78 -28.25
N ILE A 14 -4.03 -17.19 -28.47
CA ILE A 14 -4.69 -16.40 -27.43
C ILE A 14 -4.62 -17.31 -26.19
N SER A 15 -3.81 -16.94 -25.18
CA SER A 15 -3.58 -17.80 -24.00
C SER A 15 -4.91 -18.43 -23.59
N GLY A 16 -4.98 -19.74 -23.34
CA GLY A 16 -6.29 -20.42 -23.22
C GLY A 16 -7.26 -19.71 -22.27
N TRP A 17 -6.76 -19.04 -21.23
CA TRP A 17 -7.53 -18.18 -20.34
C TRP A 17 -8.15 -16.95 -21.03
N ALA A 18 -7.44 -16.30 -21.95
CA ALA A 18 -7.89 -15.10 -22.67
C ALA A 18 -9.01 -15.44 -23.66
N ALA A 19 -8.98 -16.62 -24.27
CA ALA A 19 -10.07 -17.10 -25.11
C ALA A 19 -11.34 -17.36 -24.28
N GLN A 20 -11.19 -17.97 -23.10
CA GLN A 20 -12.31 -18.21 -22.18
C GLN A 20 -12.85 -16.89 -21.59
N LEU A 21 -11.97 -15.96 -21.24
CA LEU A 21 -12.34 -14.63 -20.75
C LEU A 21 -13.15 -13.87 -21.81
N ALA A 22 -12.63 -13.77 -23.03
CA ALA A 22 -13.33 -13.10 -24.13
C ALA A 22 -14.68 -13.76 -24.46
N HIS A 23 -14.77 -15.09 -24.37
CA HIS A 23 -16.02 -15.82 -24.55
C HIS A 23 -17.05 -15.45 -23.48
N GLY A 24 -16.66 -15.41 -22.21
CA GLY A 24 -17.55 -14.98 -21.12
C GLY A 24 -18.00 -13.53 -21.28
N GLU A 25 -17.10 -12.63 -21.68
CA GLU A 25 -17.44 -11.22 -21.93
C GLU A 25 -18.43 -11.06 -23.10
N ALA A 26 -18.25 -11.84 -24.17
CA ALA A 26 -19.18 -11.85 -25.29
C ALA A 26 -20.57 -12.34 -24.88
N LEU A 27 -20.64 -13.38 -24.02
CA LEU A 27 -21.91 -13.87 -23.45
C LEU A 27 -22.57 -12.81 -22.58
N THR A 28 -21.82 -12.15 -21.70
CA THR A 28 -22.31 -11.03 -20.88
C THR A 28 -22.83 -9.87 -21.75
N ALA A 29 -22.10 -9.51 -22.80
CA ALA A 29 -22.52 -8.46 -23.73
C ALA A 29 -23.81 -8.85 -24.49
N ALA A 30 -23.92 -10.10 -24.94
CA ALA A 30 -25.12 -10.62 -25.59
C ALA A 30 -26.34 -10.63 -24.65
N ALA A 31 -26.10 -10.78 -23.35
CA ALA A 31 -27.13 -10.71 -22.30
C ALA A 31 -27.39 -9.28 -21.77
N GLY A 32 -26.91 -8.24 -22.46
CA GLY A 32 -27.15 -6.85 -22.07
C GLY A 32 -26.42 -6.43 -20.79
N GLY A 33 -25.29 -7.08 -20.46
CA GLY A 33 -24.50 -6.81 -19.27
C GLY A 33 -24.75 -7.75 -18.10
N ALA A 34 -25.76 -8.63 -18.20
CA ALA A 34 -26.02 -9.65 -17.20
C ALA A 34 -24.98 -10.79 -17.29
N ILE A 35 -24.39 -11.18 -16.16
CA ILE A 35 -23.42 -12.28 -16.14
C ILE A 35 -24.18 -13.59 -15.94
N THR A 36 -24.50 -14.27 -17.05
CA THR A 36 -25.28 -15.52 -17.05
C THR A 36 -24.46 -16.72 -16.55
N PRO A 37 -25.10 -17.86 -16.21
CA PRO A 37 -24.38 -19.09 -15.84
C PRO A 37 -23.35 -19.55 -16.87
N GLU A 38 -23.63 -19.36 -18.17
CA GLU A 38 -22.71 -19.67 -19.25
C GLU A 38 -21.50 -18.74 -19.27
N ALA A 39 -21.72 -17.43 -19.03
CA ALA A 39 -20.64 -16.47 -18.89
C ALA A 39 -19.75 -16.79 -17.67
N LYS A 40 -20.36 -17.16 -16.54
CA LYS A 40 -19.64 -17.63 -15.35
C LYS A 40 -18.80 -18.87 -15.66
N ALA A 41 -19.36 -19.88 -16.31
CA ALA A 41 -18.61 -21.09 -16.67
C ALA A 41 -17.37 -20.77 -17.55
N ALA A 42 -17.46 -19.76 -18.41
CA ALA A 42 -16.32 -19.29 -19.20
C ALA A 42 -15.26 -18.58 -18.32
N PHE A 43 -15.68 -17.70 -17.40
CA PHE A 43 -14.74 -17.07 -16.45
C PHE A 43 -14.09 -18.09 -15.50
N ASP A 44 -14.80 -19.11 -15.05
CA ASP A 44 -14.23 -20.19 -14.23
C ASP A 44 -13.13 -20.96 -14.98
N ARG A 45 -13.34 -21.25 -16.27
CA ARG A 45 -12.30 -21.86 -17.10
C ARG A 45 -11.11 -20.91 -17.28
N ALA A 46 -11.36 -19.60 -17.42
CA ALA A 46 -10.29 -18.61 -17.46
C ALA A 46 -9.47 -18.60 -16.15
N LEU A 47 -10.14 -18.67 -14.99
CA LEU A 47 -9.50 -18.72 -13.67
C LEU A 47 -8.81 -20.05 -13.38
N THR A 48 -9.28 -21.16 -13.95
CA THR A 48 -8.59 -22.45 -13.88
C THR A 48 -7.22 -22.38 -14.56
N LEU A 49 -7.13 -21.60 -15.66
CA LEU A 49 -5.93 -21.44 -16.46
C LEU A 49 -5.04 -20.30 -15.95
N GLU A 50 -5.62 -19.23 -15.41
CA GLU A 50 -4.92 -18.09 -14.81
C GLU A 50 -5.65 -17.64 -13.53
N PRO A 51 -5.34 -18.27 -12.37
CA PRO A 51 -6.05 -18.00 -11.11
C PRO A 51 -5.96 -16.56 -10.63
N LYS A 52 -4.90 -15.83 -11.01
CA LYS A 52 -4.67 -14.43 -10.63
C LYS A 52 -5.17 -13.44 -11.68
N ASN A 53 -5.92 -13.88 -12.69
CA ASN A 53 -6.47 -12.98 -13.70
C ASN A 53 -7.43 -11.96 -13.08
N LEU A 54 -6.98 -10.71 -12.96
CA LEU A 54 -7.72 -9.65 -12.29
C LEU A 54 -9.12 -9.45 -12.89
N ARG A 55 -9.22 -9.46 -14.23
CA ARG A 55 -10.46 -9.19 -14.95
C ARG A 55 -11.47 -10.32 -14.76
N ALA A 56 -11.05 -11.57 -14.85
CA ALA A 56 -11.92 -12.72 -14.60
C ALA A 56 -12.40 -12.77 -13.13
N ARG A 57 -11.52 -12.49 -12.16
CA ARG A 57 -11.89 -12.41 -10.73
C ARG A 57 -12.90 -11.30 -10.46
N PHE A 58 -12.68 -10.13 -11.05
CA PHE A 58 -13.60 -8.99 -10.92
C PHE A 58 -14.98 -9.33 -11.49
N LEU A 59 -15.04 -9.94 -12.68
CA LEU A 59 -16.30 -10.34 -13.32
C LEU A 59 -17.03 -11.41 -12.51
N MET A 60 -16.31 -12.36 -11.91
CA MET A 60 -16.92 -13.34 -10.99
C MET A 60 -17.51 -12.70 -9.73
N ALA A 61 -16.78 -11.77 -9.10
CA ALA A 61 -17.27 -11.03 -7.95
C ALA A 61 -18.52 -10.18 -8.30
N ALA A 62 -18.52 -9.55 -9.48
CA ALA A 62 -19.68 -8.84 -9.99
C ALA A 62 -20.87 -9.77 -10.28
N ALA A 63 -20.63 -11.00 -10.74
CA ALA A 63 -21.68 -12.00 -10.97
C ALA A 63 -22.37 -12.39 -9.65
N LEU A 64 -21.59 -12.63 -8.59
CA LEU A 64 -22.10 -12.90 -7.24
C LEU A 64 -22.97 -11.74 -6.72
N ALA A 65 -22.57 -10.50 -6.99
CA ALA A 65 -23.35 -9.32 -6.64
C ALA A 65 -24.69 -9.25 -7.38
N GLN A 66 -24.72 -9.57 -8.69
CA GLN A 66 -25.95 -9.60 -9.49
C GLN A 66 -26.92 -10.70 -9.04
N GLU A 67 -26.39 -11.82 -8.56
CA GLU A 67 -27.17 -12.96 -8.05
C GLU A 67 -27.74 -12.71 -6.64
N GLY A 68 -27.33 -11.61 -5.99
CA GLY A 68 -27.75 -11.29 -4.62
C GLY A 68 -26.91 -11.97 -3.54
N SER A 69 -25.89 -12.74 -3.91
CA SER A 69 -24.89 -13.34 -3.00
C SER A 69 -23.91 -12.29 -2.50
N ARG A 70 -24.43 -11.30 -1.77
CA ARG A 70 -23.70 -10.11 -1.33
C ARG A 70 -22.46 -10.43 -0.50
N ASP A 71 -22.58 -11.36 0.44
CA ASP A 71 -21.47 -11.74 1.33
C ASP A 71 -20.33 -12.41 0.55
N GLU A 72 -20.66 -13.27 -0.42
CA GLU A 72 -19.69 -13.91 -1.29
C GLU A 72 -19.01 -12.90 -2.23
N ALA A 73 -19.77 -11.93 -2.76
CA ALA A 73 -19.22 -10.85 -3.58
C ALA A 73 -18.26 -9.95 -2.78
N VAL A 74 -18.61 -9.60 -1.55
CA VAL A 74 -17.76 -8.84 -0.61
C VAL A 74 -16.46 -9.61 -0.35
N ALA A 75 -16.55 -10.92 -0.06
CA ALA A 75 -15.38 -11.77 0.15
C ALA A 75 -14.48 -11.83 -1.11
N ALA A 76 -15.07 -11.97 -2.29
CA ALA A 76 -14.34 -12.04 -3.55
C ALA A 76 -13.61 -10.73 -3.88
N PHE A 77 -14.26 -9.57 -3.76
CA PHE A 77 -13.60 -8.27 -3.97
C PHE A 77 -12.51 -7.99 -2.94
N SER A 78 -12.72 -8.38 -1.68
CA SER A 78 -11.72 -8.25 -0.62
C SER A 78 -10.48 -9.09 -0.94
N ALA A 79 -10.65 -10.33 -1.38
CA ALA A 79 -9.54 -11.20 -1.78
C ALA A 79 -8.75 -10.64 -2.96
N ILE A 80 -9.41 -9.95 -3.91
CA ILE A 80 -8.70 -9.26 -4.99
C ILE A 80 -7.83 -8.14 -4.41
N LEU A 81 -8.33 -7.33 -3.47
CA LEU A 81 -7.57 -6.22 -2.87
C LEU A 81 -6.37 -6.68 -2.04
N VAL A 82 -6.42 -7.87 -1.44
CA VAL A 82 -5.27 -8.49 -0.74
C VAL A 82 -4.14 -8.81 -1.73
N ASP A 83 -4.47 -9.36 -2.90
CA ASP A 83 -3.48 -9.76 -3.90
C ASP A 83 -2.98 -8.60 -4.79
N LEU A 84 -3.70 -7.48 -4.81
CA LEU A 84 -3.45 -6.39 -5.75
C LEU A 84 -2.41 -5.40 -5.19
N PRO A 85 -1.32 -5.07 -5.93
CA PRO A 85 -0.32 -4.11 -5.46
C PRO A 85 -0.93 -2.75 -5.09
N GLU A 86 -0.42 -2.11 -4.04
CA GLU A 86 -0.97 -0.84 -3.53
C GLU A 86 -0.99 0.28 -4.60
N ALA A 87 0.02 0.33 -5.46
CA ALA A 87 0.09 1.29 -6.57
C ALA A 87 -0.83 0.94 -7.76
N SER A 88 -1.61 -0.15 -7.70
CA SER A 88 -2.44 -0.57 -8.82
C SER A 88 -3.56 0.42 -9.12
N PRO A 89 -3.72 0.87 -10.38
CA PRO A 89 -4.78 1.80 -10.78
C PRO A 89 -6.19 1.19 -10.63
N TRP A 90 -6.31 -0.12 -10.43
CA TRP A 90 -7.57 -0.83 -10.27
C TRP A 90 -8.08 -0.85 -8.82
N ARG A 91 -7.24 -0.53 -7.83
CA ARG A 91 -7.64 -0.54 -6.41
C ARG A 91 -8.83 0.38 -6.13
N PRO A 92 -8.88 1.64 -6.60
CA PRO A 92 -10.03 2.51 -6.34
C PRO A 92 -11.34 1.92 -6.86
N THR A 93 -11.30 1.31 -8.05
CA THR A 93 -12.48 0.67 -8.67
C THR A 93 -13.00 -0.49 -7.84
N ILE A 94 -12.11 -1.35 -7.33
CA ILE A 94 -12.50 -2.52 -6.54
C ILE A 94 -12.94 -2.12 -5.13
N THR A 95 -12.27 -1.13 -4.54
CA THR A 95 -12.69 -0.53 -3.26
C THR A 95 -14.09 0.08 -3.37
N GLN A 96 -14.41 0.77 -4.46
CA GLN A 96 -15.75 1.30 -4.68
C GLN A 96 -16.78 0.18 -4.84
N ALA A 97 -16.50 -0.83 -5.65
CA ALA A 97 -17.40 -1.98 -5.81
C ALA A 97 -17.67 -2.70 -4.48
N LEU A 98 -16.66 -2.82 -3.62
CA LEU A 98 -16.79 -3.37 -2.29
C LEU A 98 -17.66 -2.49 -1.37
N ALA A 99 -17.46 -1.16 -1.44
CA ALA A 99 -18.25 -0.19 -0.66
C ALA A 99 -19.72 -0.13 -1.09
N ASP A 100 -20.02 -0.25 -2.39
CA ASP A 100 -21.39 -0.32 -2.92
C ASP A 100 -22.13 -1.56 -2.38
N LEU A 101 -21.38 -2.64 -2.13
CA LEU A 101 -21.85 -3.84 -1.45
C LEU A 101 -21.81 -3.72 0.08
N GLY A 102 -21.51 -2.56 0.64
CA GLY A 102 -21.43 -2.32 2.10
C GLY A 102 -20.27 -3.05 2.79
N GLY A 103 -19.30 -3.56 2.04
CA GLY A 103 -18.05 -4.09 2.56
C GLY A 103 -17.02 -2.98 2.76
N THR A 104 -16.06 -3.22 3.64
CA THR A 104 -14.90 -2.35 3.84
C THR A 104 -13.66 -3.02 3.28
N PRO A 105 -12.74 -2.27 2.62
CA PRO A 105 -11.46 -2.81 2.18
C PRO A 105 -10.76 -3.54 3.32
N PRO A 106 -10.09 -4.67 3.06
CA PRO A 106 -9.18 -5.21 4.04
C PRO A 106 -8.16 -4.13 4.41
N PRO A 107 -7.81 -3.98 5.70
CA PRO A 107 -6.70 -3.12 6.07
C PRO A 107 -5.48 -3.54 5.23
N GLY A 108 -4.78 -2.58 4.65
CA GLY A 108 -3.53 -2.86 3.93
C GLY A 108 -2.53 -3.56 4.87
N PRO A 109 -1.49 -4.21 4.33
CA PRO A 109 -0.50 -4.89 5.15
C PRO A 109 0.00 -3.91 6.21
N THR A 110 -0.19 -4.31 7.46
CA THR A 110 0.23 -3.53 8.62
C THR A 110 1.75 -3.40 8.60
N ALA A 111 2.28 -2.38 9.29
CA ALA A 111 3.72 -2.22 9.42
C ALA A 111 4.40 -3.50 9.96
N GLU A 112 3.70 -4.30 10.77
CA GLU A 112 4.11 -5.62 11.25
C GLU A 112 4.10 -6.71 10.17
N GLU A 113 3.19 -6.69 9.20
CA GLU A 113 3.17 -7.68 8.11
C GLU A 113 4.25 -7.40 7.05
N ILE A 114 4.59 -6.12 6.86
CA ILE A 114 5.76 -5.70 6.07
C ILE A 114 7.07 -6.12 6.77
N ASP A 115 7.10 -6.04 8.10
CA ASP A 115 8.21 -6.50 8.96
C ASP A 115 8.38 -8.03 8.90
N ALA A 116 7.28 -8.79 9.01
CA ALA A 116 7.29 -10.25 8.93
C ALA A 116 7.70 -10.80 7.56
N ALA A 117 7.51 -10.04 6.48
CA ALA A 117 7.89 -10.45 5.13
C ALA A 117 9.39 -10.28 4.82
N GLY A 118 10.17 -9.64 5.71
CA GLY A 118 11.62 -9.48 5.55
C GLY A 118 12.03 -8.71 4.29
N LEU A 119 11.12 -7.93 3.70
CA LEU A 119 11.34 -7.18 2.46
C LEU A 119 12.30 -5.99 2.64
N ILE A 120 12.57 -5.61 3.89
CA ILE A 120 13.55 -4.60 4.29
C ILE A 120 14.36 -5.23 5.42
N SER A 121 15.68 -5.33 5.27
CA SER A 121 16.52 -5.79 6.38
C SER A 121 16.52 -4.75 7.50
N ASP A 122 16.75 -5.17 8.75
CA ASP A 122 16.82 -4.23 9.90
C ASP A 122 17.82 -3.09 9.67
N LYS A 123 18.90 -3.39 8.92
CA LYS A 123 19.89 -2.41 8.51
C LYS A 123 19.35 -1.42 7.48
N ASP A 124 18.69 -1.90 6.42
CA ASP A 124 18.10 -1.04 5.39
C ASP A 124 16.97 -0.17 5.97
N ARG A 125 16.25 -0.70 6.97
CA ARG A 125 15.24 0.03 7.73
C ARG A 125 15.87 1.16 8.54
N ALA A 126 16.96 0.90 9.27
CA ALA A 126 17.65 1.91 10.04
C ALA A 126 18.22 3.03 9.13
N GLU A 127 18.76 2.66 7.97
CA GLU A 127 19.25 3.63 6.98
C GLU A 127 18.10 4.49 6.42
N MET A 128 16.99 3.87 6.00
CA MET A 128 15.82 4.59 5.49
C MET A 128 15.19 5.52 6.54
N ILE A 129 15.05 5.08 7.80
CA ILE A 129 14.56 5.92 8.89
C ILE A 129 15.55 7.09 9.14
N GLY A 130 16.85 6.82 9.09
CA GLY A 130 17.89 7.85 9.17
C GLY A 130 17.75 8.94 8.11
N GLU A 131 17.44 8.57 6.86
CA GLU A 131 17.19 9.54 5.78
C GLU A 131 15.93 10.38 6.04
N MET A 132 14.84 9.77 6.50
CA MET A 132 13.61 10.49 6.84
C MET A 132 13.83 11.49 7.98
N VAL A 133 14.53 11.11 9.04
CA VAL A 133 14.86 11.98 10.17
C VAL A 133 15.76 13.12 9.74
N SER A 134 16.74 12.85 8.86
CA SER A 134 17.61 13.88 8.28
C SER A 134 16.82 14.90 7.43
N GLY A 135 15.79 14.44 6.73
CA GLY A 135 14.86 15.31 6.00
C GLY A 135 14.03 16.21 6.92
N LEU A 136 13.50 15.65 8.02
CA LEU A 136 12.79 16.42 9.04
C LEU A 136 13.69 17.48 9.68
N ASP A 137 14.93 17.11 10.04
CA ASP A 137 15.90 18.03 10.62
C ASP A 137 16.18 19.22 9.69
N ARG A 138 16.40 18.95 8.40
CA ARG A 138 16.60 20.01 7.40
C ARG A 138 15.39 20.93 7.29
N ARG A 139 14.18 20.37 7.22
CA ARG A 139 12.94 21.14 7.14
C ARG A 139 12.77 22.06 8.35
N LEU A 140 13.08 21.59 9.56
CA LEU A 140 12.95 22.40 10.77
C LEU A 140 13.99 23.52 10.85
N ARG A 141 15.15 23.36 10.21
CA ARG A 141 16.10 24.48 10.06
C ARG A 141 15.57 25.55 9.10
N GLU A 142 14.84 25.14 8.06
CA GLU A 142 14.24 26.06 7.08
C GLU A 142 12.96 26.72 7.60
N ASN A 143 12.15 25.98 8.36
CA ASN A 143 10.95 26.46 9.02
C ASN A 143 11.01 26.17 10.53
N PRO A 144 11.67 27.04 11.31
CA PRO A 144 11.94 26.83 12.73
C PRO A 144 10.72 26.98 13.65
N ASP A 145 9.63 27.58 13.17
CA ASP A 145 8.42 27.85 13.97
C ASP A 145 7.46 26.64 13.97
N ASP A 146 7.97 25.48 14.37
CA ASP A 146 7.22 24.21 14.41
C ASP A 146 7.55 23.43 15.70
N PRO A 147 6.88 23.75 16.83
CA PRO A 147 7.12 23.10 18.11
C PRO A 147 6.92 21.58 18.07
N GLU A 148 5.87 21.14 17.38
CA GLU A 148 5.54 19.72 17.22
C GLU A 148 6.60 18.99 16.38
N GLY A 149 7.10 19.65 15.35
CA GLY A 149 8.21 19.17 14.53
C GLY A 149 9.49 18.97 15.34
N TRP A 150 9.86 19.91 16.20
CA TRP A 150 11.02 19.78 17.09
C TRP A 150 10.85 18.63 18.10
N GLN A 151 9.67 18.44 18.69
CA GLN A 151 9.39 17.30 19.57
C GLN A 151 9.53 15.96 18.83
N ARG A 152 8.98 15.88 17.60
CA ARG A 152 9.11 14.69 16.74
C ARG A 152 10.57 14.39 16.42
N LEU A 153 11.38 15.41 16.15
CA LEU A 153 12.80 15.25 15.85
C LEU A 153 13.57 14.68 17.04
N VAL A 154 13.37 15.25 18.25
CA VAL A 154 14.00 14.76 19.49
C VAL A 154 13.60 13.30 19.76
N ARG A 155 12.31 12.98 19.68
CA ARG A 155 11.82 11.60 19.88
C ARG A 155 12.43 10.62 18.86
N SER A 156 12.58 11.05 17.62
CA SER A 156 13.12 10.21 16.55
C SER A 156 14.58 9.85 16.80
N TYR A 157 15.41 10.81 17.24
CA TYR A 157 16.79 10.52 17.61
C TYR A 157 16.91 9.62 18.85
N VAL A 158 16.01 9.73 19.83
CA VAL A 158 15.96 8.83 20.98
C VAL A 158 15.67 7.38 20.57
N VAL A 159 14.66 7.16 19.71
CA VAL A 159 14.29 5.82 19.22
C VAL A 159 15.41 5.20 18.38
N LEU A 160 16.18 6.03 17.66
CA LEU A 160 17.35 5.60 16.91
C LEU A 160 18.60 5.38 17.77
N GLU A 161 18.50 5.50 19.09
CA GLU A 161 19.63 5.38 20.03
C GLU A 161 20.76 6.39 19.74
N ARG A 162 20.39 7.61 19.31
CA ARG A 162 21.30 8.72 18.97
C ARG A 162 21.14 9.88 19.97
N PRO A 163 21.55 9.72 21.24
CA PRO A 163 21.30 10.68 22.31
C PRO A 163 21.96 12.05 22.07
N ASP A 164 23.16 12.07 21.48
CA ASP A 164 23.88 13.31 21.17
C ASP A 164 23.11 14.19 20.18
N GLU A 165 22.45 13.58 19.20
CA GLU A 165 21.66 14.31 18.20
C GLU A 165 20.29 14.72 18.72
N ALA A 166 19.71 13.94 19.64
CA ALA A 166 18.52 14.35 20.36
C ALA A 166 18.78 15.62 21.20
N ALA A 167 19.92 15.67 21.91
CA ALA A 167 20.33 16.81 22.71
C ALA A 167 20.61 18.06 21.86
N ASP A 168 21.27 17.89 20.71
CA ASP A 168 21.52 18.96 19.73
C ASP A 168 20.22 19.48 19.09
N ALA A 169 19.32 18.58 18.68
CA ALA A 169 18.01 18.94 18.15
C ALA A 169 17.15 19.70 19.16
N LEU A 170 17.21 19.31 20.44
CA LEU A 170 16.55 20.01 21.53
C LEU A 170 17.08 21.44 21.68
N ALA A 171 18.40 21.60 21.76
CA ALA A 171 19.03 22.92 21.87
C ALA A 171 18.65 23.84 20.70
N ARG A 172 18.69 23.31 19.47
CA ARG A 172 18.27 24.04 18.27
C ARG A 172 16.79 24.40 18.28
N GLY A 173 15.92 23.49 18.73
CA GLY A 173 14.48 23.76 18.84
C GLY A 173 14.16 24.84 19.87
N ILE A 174 14.84 24.85 21.02
CA ILE A 174 14.71 25.90 22.03
C ILE A 174 15.11 27.26 21.46
N ASP A 175 16.20 27.33 20.70
CA ASP A 175 16.68 28.56 20.08
C ASP A 175 15.73 29.03 18.98
N ALA A 176 15.26 28.12 18.13
CA ALA A 176 14.33 28.35 17.04
C ALA A 176 12.98 28.90 17.52
N LEU A 177 12.41 28.31 18.58
CA LEU A 177 11.13 28.70 19.17
C LEU A 177 11.24 29.91 20.10
N GLY A 178 12.46 30.41 20.34
CA GLY A 178 12.77 31.50 21.24
C GLY A 178 12.94 31.05 22.69
N ARG A 179 14.15 31.26 23.24
CA ARG A 179 14.45 30.97 24.64
C ARG A 179 13.47 31.71 25.56
N GLY A 180 12.64 30.95 26.29
CA GLY A 180 11.64 31.47 27.22
C GLY A 180 10.21 31.56 26.68
N SER A 181 9.96 31.11 25.45
CA SER A 181 8.58 30.90 24.97
C SER A 181 7.95 29.67 25.64
N GLU A 182 6.63 29.64 25.69
CA GLU A 182 5.86 28.49 26.19
C GLU A 182 6.20 27.23 25.37
N ALA A 183 6.29 27.36 24.05
CA ALA A 183 6.68 26.28 23.15
C ALA A 183 8.08 25.72 23.44
N ALA A 184 9.06 26.57 23.77
CA ALA A 184 10.40 26.13 24.16
C ALA A 184 10.40 25.40 25.51
N ALA A 185 9.58 25.86 26.47
CA ALA A 185 9.42 25.20 27.77
C ALA A 185 8.73 23.83 27.65
N GLU A 186 7.71 23.72 26.79
CA GLU A 186 7.04 22.45 26.47
C GLU A 186 7.99 21.46 25.81
N LEU A 187 8.81 21.91 24.85
CA LEU A 187 9.81 21.08 24.20
C LEU A 187 10.85 20.56 25.20
N GLN A 188 11.32 21.41 26.12
CA GLN A 188 12.23 21.01 27.21
C GLN A 188 11.59 19.98 28.13
N ALA A 189 10.36 20.21 28.58
CA ALA A 189 9.65 19.28 29.46
C ALA A 189 9.41 17.91 28.78
N PHE A 190 9.05 17.93 27.49
CA PHE A 190 8.91 16.74 26.67
C PHE A 190 10.23 15.96 26.59
N ALA A 191 11.33 16.64 26.27
CA ALA A 191 12.63 15.99 26.13
C ALA A 191 13.17 15.43 27.46
N ALA A 192 12.94 16.14 28.57
CA ALA A 192 13.26 15.65 29.92
C ALA A 192 12.48 14.37 30.25
N GLY A 193 11.22 14.26 29.83
CA GLY A 193 10.42 13.02 29.95
C GLY A 193 10.98 11.83 29.16
N LEU A 194 11.84 12.08 28.17
CA LEU A 194 12.55 11.07 27.39
C LEU A 194 14.00 10.85 27.88
N GLY A 195 14.43 11.54 28.95
CA GLY A 195 15.81 11.46 29.45
C GLY A 195 16.83 12.20 28.58
N VAL A 196 16.39 13.15 27.75
CA VAL A 196 17.26 13.98 26.91
C VAL A 196 17.43 15.36 27.56
N GLU A 197 18.68 15.73 27.82
CA GLU A 197 19.04 17.06 28.30
C GLU A 197 19.62 17.90 27.15
N ALA A 198 19.34 19.20 27.16
CA ALA A 198 19.85 20.09 26.12
C ALA A 198 21.36 20.22 26.26
N LYS A 199 22.07 20.19 25.12
CA LYS A 199 23.50 20.48 25.11
C LYS A 199 23.72 21.97 25.37
N GLU A 200 24.62 22.30 26.30
CA GLU A 200 25.00 23.68 26.63
C GLU A 200 25.62 24.44 25.46
#